data_AF-A0A6I1F906-F1
#
_entry.id   AF-A0A6I1F906-F1
#
_cell.length_a   1.000
_cell.length_b   1.000
_cell.length_c   1.000
_cell.angle_alpha   90.00
_cell.angle_beta   90.00
_cell.angle_gamma   90.00
#
_symmetry.space_group_name_H-M   'P 1'
#
loop_
_entity.id
_entity.type
_entity.pdbx_description
1 polymer ?
#
loop_
_entity_poly.entity_id
_entity_poly.type
_entity_poly.pdbx_seq_one_letter_code
_entity_poly.pdbx_strand_id
1 'polypeptide(L)'
;MNKETLIELLIPHKEHLTTVGKWEEYASKHNLPSYYSLRKFFNDWNEIRIALGTEIKGKYDRNSLIQIGKEHKEHAKTIRMWKDYSANQTLDLPSPGQILTVFKDWSSFKNAIGVENERTPKYTKQKIKEILEEHNEFFISRSQWDIYASENKLPTYKTIRNHYTYDEILDIVGKKKVFNLSKEELIILTLKPEYLYKFLNSTKTKWDEFARENNLPSSYKYIKTFDTWLKAKEEIDKAYLTMSKGTE
;
A
#
# COMPACT_ATOMS: atom_id res chain seq x y z
N MET A 1 27.39 32.40 -41.24
CA MET A 1 28.02 31.61 -40.17
C MET A 1 27.96 30.15 -40.59
N ASN A 2 29.10 29.44 -40.59
CA ASN A 2 29.20 28.03 -41.00
C ASN A 2 29.39 27.11 -39.76
N LYS A 3 29.41 25.79 -39.97
CA LYS A 3 29.50 24.78 -38.88
C LYS A 3 30.78 24.91 -38.05
N GLU A 4 31.90 25.22 -38.68
CA GLU A 4 33.22 25.34 -38.04
C GLU A 4 33.30 26.59 -37.14
N THR A 5 32.84 27.74 -37.61
CA THR A 5 32.77 28.97 -36.79
C THR A 5 31.84 28.79 -35.59
N LEU A 6 30.77 27.99 -35.72
CA LEU A 6 29.91 27.64 -34.61
C LEU A 6 30.62 26.75 -33.58
N ILE A 7 31.44 25.80 -34.02
CA ILE A 7 32.21 24.95 -33.10
C ILE A 7 33.18 25.81 -32.27
N GLU A 8 33.95 26.67 -32.91
CA GLU A 8 34.89 27.57 -32.23
C GLU A 8 34.20 28.49 -31.22
N LEU A 9 33.03 29.04 -31.58
CA LEU A 9 32.23 29.88 -30.70
C LEU A 9 31.71 29.13 -29.46
N LEU A 10 31.37 27.84 -29.62
CA LEU A 10 30.70 27.06 -28.57
C LEU A 10 31.68 26.29 -27.67
N ILE A 11 32.91 26.03 -28.12
CA ILE A 11 33.94 25.32 -27.34
C ILE A 11 34.13 25.89 -25.93
N PRO A 12 34.24 27.21 -25.72
CA PRO A 12 34.40 27.79 -24.38
C PRO A 12 33.21 27.55 -23.45
N HIS A 13 32.04 27.26 -24.02
CA HIS A 13 30.77 27.11 -23.31
C HIS A 13 30.29 25.66 -23.23
N LYS A 14 31.13 24.69 -23.66
CA LYS A 14 30.73 23.29 -23.80
C LYS A 14 30.19 22.65 -22.52
N GLU A 15 30.68 23.09 -21.35
CA GLU A 15 30.23 22.60 -20.03
C GLU A 15 28.76 22.95 -19.74
N HIS A 16 28.19 23.93 -20.44
CA HIS A 16 26.80 24.33 -20.31
C HIS A 16 25.85 23.58 -21.27
N LEU A 17 26.38 22.74 -22.17
CA LEU A 17 25.61 21.91 -23.11
C LEU A 17 25.04 20.64 -22.45
N THR A 18 24.30 20.86 -21.36
CA THR A 18 23.65 19.79 -20.60
C THR A 18 22.34 19.36 -21.30
N THR A 19 21.25 20.07 -21.03
CA THR A 19 19.95 19.86 -21.69
C THR A 19 19.63 21.04 -22.61
N VAL A 20 18.78 20.80 -23.61
CA VAL A 20 18.30 21.86 -24.52
C VAL A 20 17.73 23.05 -23.74
N GLY A 21 16.94 22.79 -22.69
CA GLY A 21 16.33 23.86 -21.88
C GLY A 21 17.35 24.70 -21.10
N LYS A 22 18.33 24.05 -20.45
CA LYS A 22 19.41 24.76 -19.75
C LYS A 22 20.29 25.55 -20.71
N TRP A 23 20.54 24.99 -21.89
CA TRP A 23 21.27 25.68 -22.94
C TRP A 23 20.52 26.91 -23.43
N GLU A 24 19.21 26.82 -23.71
CA GLU A 24 18.40 27.97 -24.13
C GLU A 24 18.48 29.11 -23.09
N GLU A 25 18.36 28.79 -21.80
CA GLU A 25 18.50 29.78 -20.74
C GLU A 25 19.90 30.41 -20.74
N TYR A 26 20.96 29.60 -20.78
CA TYR A 26 22.34 30.07 -20.81
C TYR A 26 22.64 30.91 -22.05
N ALA A 27 22.28 30.41 -23.23
CA ALA A 27 22.52 31.04 -24.51
C ALA A 27 21.83 32.40 -24.59
N SER A 28 20.61 32.53 -24.05
CA SER A 28 19.89 33.82 -23.99
C SER A 28 20.63 34.87 -23.17
N LYS A 29 21.29 34.49 -22.07
CA LYS A 29 22.05 35.39 -21.19
C LYS A 29 23.41 35.77 -21.74
N HIS A 30 23.99 34.89 -22.57
CA HIS A 30 25.35 35.03 -23.10
C HIS A 30 25.37 35.40 -24.60
N ASN A 31 24.23 35.76 -25.19
CA ASN A 31 24.09 36.07 -26.62
C ASN A 31 24.64 34.98 -27.55
N LEU A 32 24.48 33.71 -27.14
CA LEU A 32 24.91 32.55 -27.93
C LEU A 32 23.75 32.03 -28.79
N PRO A 33 24.04 31.27 -29.87
CA PRO A 33 23.00 30.70 -30.71
C PRO A 33 22.08 29.75 -29.94
N SER A 34 20.77 29.91 -30.13
CA SER A 34 19.76 28.99 -29.61
C SER A 34 19.91 27.58 -30.20
N TYR A 35 19.41 26.57 -29.51
CA TYR A 35 19.32 25.20 -30.02
C TYR A 35 18.66 25.15 -31.40
N TYR A 36 17.56 25.87 -31.60
CA TYR A 36 16.88 25.91 -32.90
C TYR A 36 17.75 26.49 -34.03
N SER A 37 18.66 27.41 -33.70
CA SER A 37 19.65 27.95 -34.64
C SER A 37 20.75 26.94 -34.91
N LEU A 38 21.26 26.28 -33.87
CA LEU A 38 22.29 25.23 -33.98
C LEU A 38 21.79 24.01 -34.75
N ARG A 39 20.53 23.62 -34.57
CA ARG A 39 19.89 22.48 -35.23
C ARG A 39 19.95 22.57 -36.77
N LYS A 40 20.00 23.78 -37.33
CA LYS A 40 20.16 23.98 -38.78
C LYS A 40 21.50 23.49 -39.33
N PHE A 41 22.52 23.36 -38.47
CA PHE A 41 23.89 22.99 -38.83
C PHE A 41 24.32 21.62 -38.28
N PHE A 42 23.68 21.16 -37.20
CA PHE A 42 24.07 19.95 -36.47
C PHE A 42 22.95 18.92 -36.34
N ASN A 43 21.84 19.00 -37.10
CA ASN A 43 20.68 18.09 -37.11
C ASN A 43 19.93 17.87 -35.78
N ASP A 44 20.62 17.47 -34.70
CA ASP A 44 20.10 17.20 -33.37
C ASP A 44 21.07 17.61 -32.24
N TRP A 45 20.61 17.47 -30.99
CA TRP A 45 21.38 17.87 -29.79
C TRP A 45 22.64 17.03 -29.55
N ASN A 46 22.59 15.76 -29.95
CA ASN A 46 23.68 14.82 -29.73
C ASN A 46 24.83 15.10 -30.71
N GLU A 47 24.54 15.41 -31.96
CA GLU A 47 25.56 15.79 -32.94
C GLU A 47 26.24 17.12 -32.55
N ILE A 48 25.53 18.08 -31.94
CA ILE A 48 26.16 19.29 -31.34
C ILE A 48 27.15 18.88 -30.25
N ARG A 49 26.72 17.99 -29.35
CA ARG A 49 27.51 17.47 -28.24
C ARG A 49 28.74 16.70 -28.70
N ILE A 50 28.64 15.84 -29.72
CA ILE A 50 29.78 15.13 -30.33
C ILE A 50 30.75 16.12 -30.95
N ALA A 51 30.25 17.07 -31.75
CA ALA A 51 31.09 18.03 -32.47
C ALA A 51 31.94 18.89 -31.53
N LEU A 52 31.49 19.06 -30.28
CA LEU A 52 32.18 19.83 -29.23
C LEU A 52 32.99 18.95 -28.28
N GLY A 53 33.14 17.66 -28.60
CA GLY A 53 33.93 16.70 -27.82
C GLY A 53 33.32 16.40 -26.45
N THR A 54 32.01 16.59 -26.28
CA THR A 54 31.31 16.18 -25.05
C THR A 54 30.92 14.70 -25.16
N GLU A 55 31.06 13.96 -24.06
CA GLU A 55 30.66 12.56 -24.03
C GLU A 55 29.14 12.44 -24.19
N ILE A 56 28.70 11.73 -25.25
CA ILE A 56 27.35 11.17 -25.29
C ILE A 56 27.39 9.87 -24.50
N LYS A 57 26.80 9.86 -23.32
CA LYS A 57 26.64 8.62 -22.56
C LYS A 57 25.49 7.80 -23.12
N GLY A 58 25.78 6.55 -23.48
CA GLY A 58 24.79 5.55 -23.87
C GLY A 58 23.87 5.17 -22.71
N LYS A 59 23.02 4.15 -22.91
CA LYS A 59 22.12 3.63 -21.87
C LYS A 59 22.92 3.32 -20.60
N TYR A 60 22.49 3.88 -19.46
CA TYR A 60 23.03 3.53 -18.16
C TYR A 60 22.85 2.03 -17.90
N ASP A 61 23.93 1.34 -17.59
CA ASP A 61 23.89 -0.04 -17.12
C ASP A 61 23.56 -0.09 -15.63
N ARG A 62 23.25 -1.29 -15.12
CA ARG A 62 22.82 -1.46 -13.73
C ARG A 62 23.90 -1.05 -12.73
N ASN A 63 25.18 -1.29 -13.02
CA ASN A 63 26.25 -1.02 -12.07
C ASN A 63 26.60 0.48 -12.00
N SER A 64 26.60 1.18 -13.14
CA SER A 64 26.79 2.65 -13.13
C SER A 64 25.70 3.36 -12.33
N LEU A 65 24.44 2.94 -12.45
CA LEU A 65 23.36 3.51 -11.66
C LEU A 65 23.52 3.27 -10.15
N ILE A 66 24.01 2.09 -9.74
CA ILE A 66 24.28 1.82 -8.32
C ILE A 66 25.41 2.72 -7.81
N GLN A 67 26.47 2.90 -8.59
CA GLN A 67 27.59 3.76 -8.21
C GLN A 67 27.13 5.21 -8.02
N ILE A 68 26.44 5.77 -9.03
CA ILE A 68 25.89 7.13 -8.98
C ILE A 68 24.90 7.27 -7.81
N GLY A 69 24.06 6.27 -7.59
CA GLY A 69 23.10 6.27 -6.48
C GLY A 69 23.74 6.19 -5.10
N LYS A 70 24.89 5.51 -4.95
CA LYS A 70 25.67 5.48 -3.70
C LYS A 70 26.35 6.82 -3.43
N GLU A 71 26.89 7.47 -4.46
CA GLU A 71 27.53 8.79 -4.36
C GLU A 71 26.54 9.89 -3.97
N HIS A 72 25.29 9.77 -4.40
CA HIS A 72 24.24 10.76 -4.15
C HIS A 72 23.09 10.24 -3.28
N LYS A 73 23.43 9.37 -2.33
CA LYS A 73 22.49 8.61 -1.48
C LYS A 73 21.45 9.50 -0.80
N GLU A 74 21.84 10.67 -0.31
CA GLU A 74 20.97 11.60 0.43
C GLU A 74 19.81 12.16 -0.40
N HIS A 75 19.98 12.24 -1.72
CA HIS A 75 18.95 12.73 -2.63
C HIS A 75 18.07 11.60 -3.19
N ALA A 76 18.43 10.34 -2.97
CA ALA A 76 17.70 9.18 -3.49
C ALA A 76 16.52 8.72 -2.61
N LYS A 77 16.18 9.45 -1.53
CA LYS A 77 15.11 9.10 -0.59
C LYS A 77 13.73 8.98 -1.28
N THR A 78 13.41 9.91 -2.17
CA THR A 78 12.19 9.90 -2.99
C THR A 78 12.50 10.19 -4.46
N ILE A 79 11.65 9.71 -5.37
CA ILE A 79 11.74 10.01 -6.80
C ILE A 79 11.78 11.53 -7.04
N ARG A 80 10.97 12.30 -6.30
CA ARG A 80 10.88 13.75 -6.46
C ARG A 80 12.17 14.43 -6.02
N MET A 81 12.72 14.05 -4.86
CA MET A 81 14.01 14.60 -4.41
C MET A 81 15.12 14.34 -5.41
N TRP A 82 15.20 13.13 -5.99
CA TRP A 82 16.18 12.82 -7.01
C TRP A 82 15.95 13.60 -8.30
N LYS A 83 14.69 13.75 -8.72
CA LYS A 83 14.33 14.53 -9.91
C LYS A 83 14.76 15.99 -9.76
N ASP A 84 14.45 16.59 -8.62
CA ASP A 84 14.78 17.99 -8.34
C ASP A 84 16.30 18.17 -8.20
N TYR A 85 16.99 17.22 -7.58
CA TYR A 85 18.44 17.20 -7.49
C TYR A 85 19.12 17.06 -8.87
N SER A 86 18.81 15.99 -9.61
CA SER A 86 19.39 15.71 -10.94
C SER A 86 19.11 16.81 -11.96
N ALA A 87 17.96 17.48 -11.88
CA ALA A 87 17.65 18.61 -12.73
C ALA A 87 18.50 19.85 -12.42
N ASN A 88 18.95 20.06 -11.18
CA ASN A 88 19.66 21.27 -10.76
C ASN A 88 21.19 21.11 -10.74
N GLN A 89 21.71 19.90 -10.90
CA GLN A 89 23.16 19.67 -10.97
C GLN A 89 23.76 20.08 -12.32
N THR A 90 25.03 20.48 -12.29
CA THR A 90 25.88 20.66 -13.48
C THR A 90 26.32 19.32 -14.06
N LEU A 91 26.47 18.29 -13.22
CA LEU A 91 26.66 16.91 -13.68
C LEU A 91 25.37 16.36 -14.31
N ASP A 92 25.54 15.75 -15.49
CA ASP A 92 24.48 15.06 -16.24
C ASP A 92 24.12 13.72 -15.54
N LEU A 93 23.26 13.81 -14.53
CA LEU A 93 22.80 12.67 -13.70
C LEU A 93 21.62 11.94 -14.37
N PRO A 94 21.46 10.61 -14.12
CA PRO A 94 20.36 9.84 -14.69
C PRO A 94 19.02 10.36 -14.16
N SER A 95 18.10 10.61 -15.08
CA SER A 95 16.71 10.92 -14.75
C SER A 95 16.04 9.73 -14.05
N PRO A 96 14.97 9.97 -13.25
CA PRO A 96 14.21 8.87 -12.66
C PRO A 96 13.71 7.84 -13.69
N GLY A 97 13.35 8.28 -14.90
CA GLY A 97 12.90 7.38 -15.97
C GLY A 97 14.01 6.42 -16.43
N GLN A 98 15.25 6.91 -16.54
CA GLN A 98 16.41 6.09 -16.89
C GLN A 98 16.70 5.05 -15.80
N ILE A 99 16.61 5.45 -14.53
CA ILE A 99 16.77 4.52 -13.39
C ILE A 99 15.69 3.45 -13.40
N LEU A 100 14.42 3.85 -13.57
CA LEU A 100 13.28 2.94 -13.56
C LEU A 100 13.26 1.97 -14.74
N THR A 101 13.86 2.34 -15.87
CA THR A 101 14.05 1.42 -17.01
C THR A 101 14.90 0.21 -16.61
N VAL A 102 15.87 0.37 -15.71
CA VAL A 102 16.77 -0.71 -15.26
C VAL A 102 16.26 -1.40 -14.00
N PHE A 103 15.80 -0.64 -13.00
CA PHE A 103 15.40 -1.17 -11.69
C PHE A 103 13.92 -1.51 -11.55
N LYS A 104 13.10 -1.19 -12.56
CA LYS A 104 11.62 -1.32 -12.60
C LYS A 104 10.88 -0.43 -11.61
N ASP A 105 11.35 -0.34 -10.36
CA ASP A 105 10.76 0.48 -9.32
C ASP A 105 11.83 1.17 -8.44
N TRP A 106 11.42 2.25 -7.76
CA TRP A 106 12.33 3.07 -6.94
C TRP A 106 12.77 2.37 -5.65
N SER A 107 11.96 1.44 -5.13
CA SER A 107 12.33 0.68 -3.92
C SER A 107 13.47 -0.27 -4.24
N SER A 108 13.43 -0.94 -5.40
CA SER A 108 14.50 -1.79 -5.93
C SER A 108 15.81 -1.01 -6.12
N PHE A 109 15.74 0.21 -6.64
CA PHE A 109 16.90 1.10 -6.73
C PHE A 109 17.45 1.46 -5.34
N LYS A 110 16.60 1.94 -4.42
CA LYS A 110 16.98 2.30 -3.05
C LYS A 110 17.63 1.16 -2.29
N ASN A 111 17.08 -0.06 -2.41
CA ASN A 111 17.66 -1.25 -1.82
C ASN A 111 19.07 -1.53 -2.36
N ALA A 112 19.29 -1.35 -3.67
CA ALA A 112 20.59 -1.59 -4.30
C ALA A 112 21.68 -0.57 -3.88
N ILE A 113 21.28 0.65 -3.51
CA ILE A 113 22.18 1.71 -3.03
C ILE A 113 22.23 1.79 -1.49
N GLY A 114 21.53 0.89 -0.80
CA GLY A 114 21.48 0.81 0.66
C GLY A 114 20.71 1.94 1.35
N VAL A 115 19.75 2.57 0.67
CA VAL A 115 18.82 3.54 1.27
C VAL A 115 17.64 2.80 1.89
N GLU A 116 17.46 2.95 3.20
CA GLU A 116 16.34 2.33 3.91
C GLU A 116 14.99 2.94 3.50
N ASN A 117 13.97 2.09 3.46
CA ASN A 117 12.59 2.50 3.25
C ASN A 117 11.95 2.82 4.60
N GLU A 118 12.09 4.07 5.06
CA GLU A 118 11.27 4.55 6.17
C GLU A 118 9.81 4.70 5.69
N ARG A 119 9.00 3.67 5.88
CA ARG A 119 7.54 3.78 5.74
C ARG A 119 6.98 4.18 7.09
N THR A 120 6.75 5.47 7.30
CA THR A 120 5.91 5.92 8.41
C THR A 120 4.46 5.52 8.13
N PRO A 121 3.84 4.62 8.90
CA PRO A 121 2.46 4.24 8.67
C PRO A 121 1.54 5.44 8.94
N LYS A 122 0.59 5.69 8.04
CA LYS A 122 -0.39 6.79 8.17
C LYS A 122 -1.21 6.69 9.46
N TYR A 123 -1.45 5.46 9.94
CA TYR A 123 -2.18 5.19 11.16
C TYR A 123 -1.38 4.25 12.05
N THR A 124 -1.25 4.61 13.32
CA THR A 124 -0.72 3.73 14.36
C THR A 124 -1.87 2.94 14.99
N LYS A 125 -1.55 1.80 15.61
CA LYS A 125 -2.53 0.98 16.33
C LYS A 125 -3.27 1.80 17.40
N GLN A 126 -2.55 2.69 18.10
CA GLN A 126 -3.12 3.59 19.10
C GLN A 126 -4.08 4.63 18.50
N LYS A 127 -3.70 5.28 17.40
CA LYS A 127 -4.56 6.29 16.77
C LYS A 127 -5.89 5.69 16.27
N ILE A 128 -5.86 4.47 15.78
CA ILE A 128 -7.08 3.76 15.36
C ILE A 128 -7.97 3.45 16.57
N LYS A 129 -7.39 3.10 17.72
CA LYS A 129 -8.16 2.87 18.96
C LYS A 129 -8.90 4.14 19.38
N GLU A 130 -8.21 5.26 19.45
CA GLU A 130 -8.82 6.57 19.79
C GLU A 130 -9.98 6.90 18.84
N ILE A 131 -9.80 6.70 17.54
CA ILE A 131 -10.85 6.95 16.53
C ILE A 131 -12.05 6.02 16.74
N LEU A 132 -11.81 4.74 17.05
CA LEU A 132 -12.89 3.78 17.30
C LEU A 132 -13.64 4.10 18.59
N GLU A 133 -12.95 4.58 19.63
CA GLU A 133 -13.57 5.00 20.90
C GLU A 133 -14.40 6.27 20.71
N GLU A 134 -13.88 7.27 20.00
CA GLU A 134 -14.56 8.55 19.73
C GLU A 134 -15.79 8.39 18.84
N HIS A 135 -15.73 7.52 17.83
CA HIS A 135 -16.78 7.35 16.83
C HIS A 135 -17.52 5.99 16.94
N ASN A 136 -17.51 5.37 18.11
CA ASN A 136 -18.10 4.03 18.33
C ASN A 136 -19.59 3.94 17.93
N GLU A 137 -20.33 5.04 18.11
CA GLU A 137 -21.77 5.10 17.86
C GLU A 137 -22.08 4.85 16.38
N PHE A 138 -21.24 5.38 15.49
CA PHE A 138 -21.36 5.25 14.04
C PHE A 138 -20.86 3.90 13.51
N PHE A 139 -20.25 3.07 14.35
CA PHE A 139 -19.74 1.74 13.99
C PHE A 139 -20.86 0.68 13.93
N ILE A 140 -21.87 0.85 13.08
CA ILE A 140 -23.04 -0.05 13.03
C ILE A 140 -22.78 -1.28 12.14
N SER A 141 -22.26 -1.05 10.94
CA SER A 141 -21.89 -2.09 9.99
C SER A 141 -20.63 -1.67 9.25
N ARG A 142 -19.92 -2.63 8.64
CA ARG A 142 -18.75 -2.34 7.81
C ARG A 142 -19.06 -1.27 6.75
N SER A 143 -20.16 -1.44 6.02
CA SER A 143 -20.53 -0.53 4.92
C SER A 143 -20.88 0.85 5.43
N GLN A 144 -21.60 0.94 6.55
CA GLN A 144 -21.96 2.23 7.14
C GLN A 144 -20.74 2.95 7.72
N TRP A 145 -19.81 2.22 8.34
CA TRP A 145 -18.54 2.78 8.79
C TRP A 145 -17.74 3.34 7.61
N ASP A 146 -17.61 2.61 6.50
CA ASP A 146 -16.84 3.08 5.36
C ASP A 146 -17.42 4.36 4.73
N ILE A 147 -18.76 4.51 4.72
CA ILE A 147 -19.43 5.76 4.31
C ILE A 147 -19.07 6.91 5.26
N TYR A 148 -19.29 6.71 6.57
CA TYR A 148 -18.98 7.70 7.60
C TYR A 148 -17.50 8.10 7.60
N ALA A 149 -16.61 7.11 7.45
CA ALA A 149 -15.17 7.32 7.44
C ALA A 149 -14.71 8.11 6.22
N SER A 150 -15.37 7.92 5.06
CA SER A 150 -15.09 8.71 3.86
C SER A 150 -15.45 10.18 4.05
N GLU A 151 -16.63 10.45 4.64
CA GLU A 151 -17.10 11.82 4.90
C GLU A 151 -16.22 12.55 5.92
N ASN A 152 -15.77 11.84 6.96
CA ASN A 152 -14.97 12.40 8.05
C ASN A 152 -13.45 12.23 7.87
N LYS A 153 -12.99 11.73 6.72
CA LYS A 153 -11.57 11.46 6.40
C LYS A 153 -10.88 10.53 7.41
N LEU A 154 -11.61 9.58 7.97
CA LEU A 154 -11.16 8.58 8.94
C LEU A 154 -10.63 7.31 8.26
N PRO A 155 -9.94 6.40 8.98
CA PRO A 155 -9.52 5.11 8.45
C PRO A 155 -10.72 4.24 8.06
N THR A 156 -10.68 3.69 6.84
CA THR A 156 -11.65 2.68 6.38
C THR A 156 -11.60 1.42 7.25
N TYR A 157 -12.66 0.62 7.22
CA TYR A 157 -12.73 -0.67 7.89
C TYR A 157 -11.57 -1.59 7.48
N LYS A 158 -11.16 -1.55 6.21
CA LYS A 158 -9.98 -2.30 5.73
C LYS A 158 -8.70 -1.86 6.46
N THR A 159 -8.51 -0.55 6.65
CA THR A 159 -7.38 -0.01 7.40
C THR A 159 -7.41 -0.48 8.85
N ILE A 160 -8.58 -0.42 9.50
CA ILE A 160 -8.75 -0.87 10.88
C ILE A 160 -8.43 -2.37 11.02
N ARG A 161 -8.91 -3.20 10.08
CA ARG A 161 -8.67 -4.66 10.06
C ARG A 161 -7.21 -5.06 9.84
N ASN A 162 -6.36 -4.17 9.34
CA ASN A 162 -4.92 -4.40 9.27
C ASN A 162 -4.24 -4.32 10.65
N HIS A 163 -4.88 -3.67 11.63
CA HIS A 163 -4.33 -3.47 12.98
C HIS A 163 -5.07 -4.23 14.08
N TYR A 164 -6.36 -4.51 13.87
CA TYR A 164 -7.24 -5.19 14.82
C TYR A 164 -8.04 -6.33 14.17
N THR A 165 -8.24 -7.39 14.94
CA THR A 165 -9.19 -8.46 14.66
C THR A 165 -10.63 -7.96 14.81
N TYR A 166 -11.59 -8.69 14.25
CA TYR A 166 -13.00 -8.31 14.40
C TYR A 166 -13.44 -8.33 15.87
N ASP A 167 -12.96 -9.30 16.64
CA ASP A 167 -13.28 -9.42 18.06
C ASP A 167 -12.67 -8.27 18.88
N GLU A 168 -11.41 -7.87 18.61
CA GLU A 168 -10.81 -6.66 19.23
C GLU A 168 -11.58 -5.38 18.87
N ILE A 169 -12.03 -5.23 17.62
CA ILE A 169 -12.82 -4.05 17.22
C ILE A 169 -14.12 -4.00 18.01
N LEU A 170 -14.82 -5.13 18.13
CA LEU A 170 -16.08 -5.24 18.87
C LEU A 170 -15.91 -4.92 20.35
N ASP A 171 -14.82 -5.35 20.97
CA ASP A 171 -14.46 -5.01 22.35
C ASP A 171 -14.26 -3.48 22.51
N ILE A 172 -13.51 -2.86 21.60
CA ILE A 172 -13.27 -1.41 21.61
C ILE A 172 -14.56 -0.61 21.42
N VAL A 173 -15.44 -1.02 20.49
CA VAL A 173 -16.70 -0.31 20.23
C VAL A 173 -17.84 -0.71 21.18
N GLY A 174 -17.59 -1.64 22.13
CA GLY A 174 -18.58 -2.12 23.08
C GLY A 174 -19.77 -2.88 22.46
N LYS A 175 -19.59 -3.51 21.29
CA LYS A 175 -20.67 -4.22 20.56
C LYS A 175 -20.52 -5.73 20.69
N LYS A 176 -21.65 -6.44 20.81
CA LYS A 176 -21.68 -7.91 20.88
C LYS A 176 -21.55 -8.54 19.50
N LYS A 177 -20.88 -9.68 19.43
CA LYS A 177 -20.73 -10.48 18.20
C LYS A 177 -22.11 -10.95 17.71
N VAL A 178 -22.41 -10.67 16.44
CA VAL A 178 -23.62 -11.17 15.78
C VAL A 178 -23.29 -12.47 15.06
N PHE A 179 -23.91 -13.58 15.48
CA PHE A 179 -23.72 -14.88 14.85
C PHE A 179 -24.63 -15.04 13.63
N ASN A 180 -24.11 -14.74 12.44
CA ASN A 180 -24.78 -15.08 11.19
C ASN A 180 -24.45 -16.51 10.72
N LEU A 181 -24.59 -17.47 11.63
CA LEU A 181 -24.31 -18.88 11.35
C LEU A 181 -25.46 -19.53 10.57
N SER A 182 -25.12 -20.41 9.62
CA SER A 182 -26.02 -21.34 8.93
C SER A 182 -26.55 -22.43 9.87
N LYS A 183 -27.51 -23.23 9.41
CA LYS A 183 -28.05 -24.37 10.17
C LYS A 183 -26.94 -25.38 10.49
N GLU A 184 -26.13 -25.71 9.50
CA GLU A 184 -25.03 -26.69 9.59
C GLU A 184 -23.92 -26.18 10.51
N GLU A 185 -23.56 -24.90 10.40
CA GLU A 185 -22.54 -24.29 11.25
C GLU A 185 -22.96 -24.25 12.73
N LEU A 186 -24.25 -24.02 13.02
CA LEU A 186 -24.78 -24.13 14.38
C LEU A 186 -24.67 -25.56 14.91
N ILE A 187 -24.95 -26.57 14.09
CA ILE A 187 -24.80 -27.98 14.49
C ILE A 187 -23.34 -28.28 14.79
N ILE A 188 -22.41 -28.00 13.86
CA ILE A 188 -20.97 -28.27 14.02
C ILE A 188 -20.41 -27.56 15.26
N LEU A 189 -20.79 -26.30 15.48
CA LEU A 189 -20.36 -25.55 16.67
C LEU A 189 -20.83 -26.25 17.95
N THR A 190 -22.09 -26.68 17.98
CA THR A 190 -22.72 -27.24 19.19
C THR A 190 -22.29 -28.69 19.47
N LEU A 191 -21.82 -29.41 18.45
CA LEU A 191 -21.29 -30.77 18.59
C LEU A 191 -19.93 -30.84 19.29
N LYS A 192 -19.27 -29.70 19.53
CA LYS A 192 -18.05 -29.67 20.35
C LYS A 192 -18.34 -30.25 21.75
N PRO A 193 -17.52 -31.19 22.26
CA PRO A 193 -17.79 -31.90 23.52
C PRO A 193 -18.07 -30.97 24.72
N GLU A 194 -17.32 -29.87 24.79
CA GLU A 194 -17.44 -28.78 25.75
C GLU A 194 -18.83 -28.11 25.79
N TYR A 195 -19.57 -28.09 24.67
CA TYR A 195 -20.87 -27.43 24.56
C TYR A 195 -22.02 -28.42 24.48
N LEU A 196 -21.80 -29.58 23.85
CA LEU A 196 -22.83 -30.56 23.54
C LEU A 196 -23.62 -31.01 24.77
N TYR A 197 -22.91 -31.45 25.81
CA TYR A 197 -23.54 -31.91 27.05
C TYR A 197 -24.37 -30.80 27.70
N LYS A 198 -23.83 -29.56 27.71
CA LYS A 198 -24.51 -28.40 28.29
C LYS A 198 -25.75 -28.05 27.48
N PHE A 199 -25.67 -28.06 26.15
CA PHE A 199 -26.77 -27.73 25.25
C PHE A 199 -27.95 -28.69 25.40
N LEU A 200 -27.69 -30.00 25.34
CA LEU A 200 -28.73 -31.04 25.40
C LEU A 200 -29.42 -31.08 26.77
N ASN A 201 -28.68 -30.86 27.86
CA ASN A 201 -29.22 -31.00 29.23
C ASN A 201 -29.72 -29.69 29.86
N SER A 202 -29.56 -28.54 29.21
CA SER A 202 -29.96 -27.23 29.78
C SER A 202 -31.32 -26.74 29.31
N THR A 203 -31.94 -25.87 30.11
CA THR A 203 -33.06 -25.02 29.67
C THR A 203 -32.53 -23.88 28.79
N LYS A 204 -33.42 -23.20 28.04
CA LYS A 204 -33.06 -22.03 27.20
C LYS A 204 -32.30 -20.98 28.01
N THR A 205 -32.78 -20.66 29.21
CA THR A 205 -32.17 -19.66 30.11
C THR A 205 -30.77 -20.07 30.56
N LYS A 206 -30.59 -21.32 30.99
CA LYS A 206 -29.28 -21.85 31.41
C LYS A 206 -28.29 -21.92 30.25
N TRP A 207 -28.78 -22.18 29.04
CA TRP A 207 -27.96 -22.08 27.83
C TRP A 207 -27.56 -20.64 27.54
N ASP A 208 -28.49 -19.69 27.64
CA ASP A 208 -28.21 -18.28 27.36
C ASP A 208 -27.19 -17.66 28.33
N GLU A 209 -27.18 -18.10 29.59
CA GLU A 209 -26.14 -17.75 30.56
C GLU A 209 -24.78 -18.31 30.14
N PHE A 210 -24.71 -19.61 29.87
CA PHE A 210 -23.48 -20.27 29.41
C PHE A 210 -22.96 -19.69 28.10
N ALA A 211 -23.85 -19.43 27.14
CA ALA A 211 -23.52 -18.88 25.84
C ALA A 211 -22.98 -17.45 25.95
N ARG A 212 -23.45 -16.67 26.95
CA ARG A 212 -22.93 -15.33 27.22
C ARG A 212 -21.50 -15.36 27.74
N GLU A 213 -21.20 -16.29 28.63
CA GLU A 213 -19.85 -16.44 29.21
C GLU A 213 -18.84 -16.96 28.18
N ASN A 214 -19.29 -17.78 27.22
CA ASN A 214 -18.43 -18.44 26.25
C ASN A 214 -18.48 -17.82 24.84
N ASN A 215 -19.12 -16.65 24.68
CA ASN A 215 -19.33 -16.00 23.38
C ASN A 215 -19.90 -16.97 22.32
N LEU A 216 -21.05 -17.58 22.64
CA LEU A 216 -21.77 -18.52 21.77
C LEU A 216 -23.12 -17.93 21.33
N PRO A 217 -23.75 -18.49 20.27
CA PRO A 217 -25.10 -18.12 19.88
C PRO A 217 -26.12 -18.37 21.00
N SER A 218 -27.01 -17.40 21.21
CA SER A 218 -28.11 -17.54 22.16
C SER A 218 -29.15 -18.55 21.68
N SER A 219 -29.96 -19.05 22.61
CA SER A 219 -31.09 -19.94 22.39
C SER A 219 -32.06 -19.40 21.34
N TYR A 220 -32.21 -18.07 21.26
CA TYR A 220 -33.00 -17.40 20.23
C TYR A 220 -32.51 -17.72 18.81
N LYS A 221 -31.19 -17.74 18.57
CA LYS A 221 -30.64 -18.07 17.24
C LYS A 221 -31.00 -19.50 16.84
N TYR A 222 -30.89 -20.45 17.78
CA TYR A 222 -31.32 -21.83 17.54
C TYR A 222 -32.83 -21.93 17.29
N ILE A 223 -33.66 -21.26 18.09
CA ILE A 223 -35.11 -21.25 17.92
C ILE A 223 -35.50 -20.66 16.56
N LYS A 224 -34.84 -19.59 16.12
CA LYS A 224 -35.09 -18.99 14.80
C LYS A 224 -34.71 -19.92 13.64
N THR A 225 -33.72 -20.80 13.82
CA THR A 225 -33.24 -21.72 12.78
C THR A 225 -33.96 -23.07 12.78
N PHE A 226 -34.36 -23.58 13.96
CA PHE A 226 -34.93 -24.93 14.15
C PHE A 226 -36.40 -24.90 14.61
N ASP A 227 -37.05 -23.73 14.55
CA ASP A 227 -38.38 -23.37 15.07
C ASP A 227 -38.54 -23.42 16.59
N THR A 228 -38.09 -24.50 17.24
CA THR A 228 -38.25 -24.69 18.68
C THR A 228 -36.95 -25.19 19.32
N TRP A 229 -36.83 -24.96 20.62
CA TRP A 229 -35.68 -25.43 21.40
C TRP A 229 -35.59 -26.95 21.47
N LEU A 230 -36.75 -27.63 21.49
CA LEU A 230 -36.80 -29.10 21.49
C LEU A 230 -36.30 -29.64 20.14
N LYS A 231 -36.81 -29.12 19.03
CA LYS A 231 -36.35 -29.48 17.68
C LYS A 231 -34.85 -29.21 17.49
N ALA A 232 -34.33 -28.10 18.02
CA ALA A 232 -32.91 -27.81 17.98
C ALA A 232 -32.07 -28.90 18.67
N LYS A 233 -32.51 -29.38 19.84
CA LYS A 233 -31.84 -30.48 20.54
C LYS A 233 -31.94 -31.80 19.79
N GLU A 234 -33.11 -32.15 19.27
CA GLU A 234 -33.33 -33.38 18.50
C GLU A 234 -32.44 -33.44 17.26
N GLU A 235 -32.32 -32.34 16.52
CA GLU A 235 -31.47 -32.26 15.33
C GLU A 235 -29.98 -32.38 15.68
N ILE A 236 -29.54 -31.75 16.78
CA ILE A 236 -28.15 -31.84 17.25
C ILE A 236 -27.84 -33.24 17.80
N ASP A 237 -28.75 -33.86 18.54
CA ASP A 237 -28.61 -35.22 19.05
C ASP A 237 -28.57 -36.25 17.90
N LYS A 238 -29.45 -36.09 16.90
CA LYS A 238 -29.43 -36.91 15.68
C LYS A 238 -28.11 -36.75 14.91
N ALA A 239 -27.59 -35.53 14.79
CA ALA A 239 -26.31 -35.28 14.15
C ALA A 239 -25.16 -35.96 14.91
N TYR A 240 -25.16 -35.89 16.25
CA TYR A 240 -24.18 -36.56 17.10
C TYR A 240 -24.19 -38.09 16.89
N LEU A 241 -25.38 -38.70 16.93
CA LEU A 241 -25.57 -40.15 16.70
C LEU A 241 -25.15 -40.59 15.29
N THR A 242 -25.28 -39.72 14.29
CA THR A 242 -24.86 -40.01 12.92
C THR A 242 -23.34 -39.96 12.80
N MET A 243 -22.67 -39.03 13.49
CA MET A 243 -21.20 -38.98 13.53
C MET A 243 -20.58 -40.16 14.28
N SER A 244 -21.19 -40.60 15.38
CA SER A 244 -20.68 -41.75 16.15
C SER A 244 -20.83 -43.08 15.44
N LYS A 245 -21.78 -43.21 14.50
CA LYS A 245 -22.00 -44.43 13.69
C LYS A 245 -21.15 -44.49 12.42
N GLY A 246 -20.54 -43.38 11.99
CA GLY A 246 -19.68 -43.31 10.81
C GLY A 246 -18.18 -43.44 11.12
N THR A 247 -17.82 -43.82 12.35
CA THR A 247 -16.44 -43.99 12.82
C THR A 247 -16.12 -45.44 13.24
N GLU A 248 -16.99 -46.40 12.90
CA GLU A 248 -16.69 -47.84 12.85
C GLU A 248 -16.31 -48.26 11.42
#